data_AF-G2RH04-F1
#
_entry.id   AF-G2RH04-F1
#
_cell.length_a   1.000
_cell.length_b   1.000
_cell.length_c   1.000
_cell.angle_alpha   90.00
_cell.angle_beta   90.00
_cell.angle_gamma   90.00
#
_symmetry.space_group_name_H-M   'P 1'
#
loop_
_entity.id
_entity.type
_entity.pdbx_description
1 polymer ?
#
loop_
_entity_poly.entity_id
_entity_poly.type
_entity_poly.pdbx_seq_one_letter_code
_entity_poly.pdbx_strand_id
1 'polypeptide(L)'
;MRHYGKDKPPNSSLQARTLRAMSTAPRYMVSSTELPPAERAVFLESSFFSRNGPGAELPSPADVRARSAVQNPGAQQTTYRIPPVRYEELGLIVKFGSAPRVTVDEGQCLWALRRALPDVLPVPEVYGWTHDGGQVFIFMELVRGVSLERRWESLSEVDREGVCRQLREMISGLRELRHAPGEFFIGTLGQQPPTDIIFDCPQNNPPGGPFHSVTEFHDWLSLLIRPGFEHHWPGKKPSEIPDPYRESLPDAAPVVLTHGDLHPSNIMVSTDSPCKVVAIIDWHQSGWYPDYWEFCKAVFTAEVNGEWMNRYIPLFLDDSGFADVWDVYAGALGY
;
A
#
# COMPACT_ATOMS: atom_id res chain seq x y z
N MET A 1 -23.67 -62.73 -39.13
CA MET A 1 -22.24 -62.59 -38.80
C MET A 1 -21.62 -61.51 -39.67
N ARG A 2 -20.81 -60.62 -39.08
CA ARG A 2 -19.71 -59.78 -39.64
C ARG A 2 -19.77 -59.23 -41.09
N HIS A 3 -19.70 -57.89 -41.19
CA HIS A 3 -18.81 -57.02 -42.02
C HIS A 3 -18.78 -57.20 -43.56
N TYR A 4 -18.53 -56.20 -44.44
CA TYR A 4 -18.16 -54.75 -44.39
C TYR A 4 -19.03 -54.00 -45.46
N GLY A 5 -19.00 -52.68 -45.73
CA GLY A 5 -18.24 -51.50 -45.27
C GLY A 5 -18.31 -50.37 -46.36
N LYS A 6 -17.68 -49.19 -46.11
CA LYS A 6 -17.61 -47.98 -46.99
C LYS A 6 -18.94 -47.23 -47.27
N ASP A 7 -19.03 -45.90 -47.40
CA ASP A 7 -18.10 -44.77 -47.16
C ASP A 7 -18.92 -43.53 -46.70
N LYS A 8 -18.32 -42.58 -45.96
CA LYS A 8 -18.93 -41.29 -45.60
C LYS A 8 -17.86 -40.19 -45.48
N PRO A 9 -17.95 -39.05 -46.21
CA PRO A 9 -17.01 -37.95 -46.06
C PRO A 9 -17.36 -37.05 -44.85
N PRO A 10 -16.37 -36.40 -44.20
CA PRO A 10 -16.60 -35.51 -43.06
C PRO A 10 -16.94 -34.08 -43.50
N ASN A 11 -17.69 -33.37 -42.64
CA ASN A 11 -18.09 -31.98 -42.83
C ASN A 11 -16.94 -31.03 -42.46
N SER A 12 -16.61 -30.05 -43.31
CA SER A 12 -15.45 -29.18 -43.14
C SER A 12 -15.75 -27.94 -42.28
N SER A 13 -14.91 -27.73 -41.28
CA SER A 13 -14.90 -26.55 -40.42
C SER A 13 -14.31 -25.32 -41.12
N LEU A 14 -14.98 -24.16 -41.03
CA LEU A 14 -14.29 -22.87 -40.85
C LEU A 14 -15.23 -21.78 -40.31
N GLN A 15 -15.23 -21.58 -38.99
CA GLN A 15 -15.63 -20.31 -38.38
C GLN A 15 -14.56 -19.88 -37.38
N ALA A 16 -14.16 -18.63 -37.47
CA ALA A 16 -13.00 -18.10 -36.76
C ALA A 16 -13.25 -18.04 -35.25
N ARG A 17 -12.41 -18.73 -34.48
CA ARG A 17 -12.20 -18.44 -33.06
C ARG A 17 -10.95 -17.60 -32.92
N THR A 18 -11.13 -16.29 -32.72
CA THR A 18 -10.06 -15.39 -32.33
C THR A 18 -9.53 -15.82 -30.96
N LEU A 19 -8.36 -16.43 -30.93
CA LEU A 19 -7.62 -16.72 -29.71
C LEU A 19 -7.18 -15.41 -29.07
N ARG A 20 -7.93 -14.96 -28.06
CA ARG A 20 -7.46 -13.95 -27.12
C ARG A 20 -6.33 -14.59 -26.32
N ALA A 21 -5.08 -14.28 -26.68
CA ALA A 21 -3.92 -14.70 -25.90
C ALA A 21 -4.05 -14.11 -24.50
N MET A 22 -4.35 -14.95 -23.52
CA MET A 22 -4.22 -14.58 -22.11
C MET A 22 -2.73 -14.63 -21.77
N SER A 23 -2.18 -13.50 -21.30
CA SER A 23 -0.83 -13.45 -20.77
C SER A 23 -0.70 -14.48 -19.66
N THR A 24 0.30 -15.36 -19.76
CA THR A 24 0.57 -16.43 -18.78
C THR A 24 1.50 -15.93 -17.68
N ALA A 25 1.35 -14.68 -17.25
CA ALA A 25 1.90 -14.24 -15.98
C ALA A 25 1.17 -14.98 -14.84
N PRO A 26 1.89 -15.59 -13.88
CA PRO A 26 1.31 -16.02 -12.61
C PRO A 26 0.50 -14.86 -11.99
N ARG A 27 -0.68 -15.16 -11.43
CA ARG A 27 -1.63 -14.16 -10.89
C ARG A 27 -1.08 -13.26 -9.77
N TYR A 28 0.12 -13.54 -9.30
CA TYR A 28 0.75 -12.94 -8.13
C TYR A 28 1.96 -12.05 -8.49
N MET A 29 2.14 -11.69 -9.76
CA MET A 29 3.30 -10.92 -10.20
C MET A 29 2.94 -9.47 -10.49
N VAL A 30 3.76 -8.56 -9.99
CA VAL A 30 3.67 -7.12 -10.20
C VAL A 30 4.91 -6.67 -10.98
N SER A 31 4.70 -6.09 -12.15
CA SER A 31 5.74 -5.38 -12.90
C SER A 31 5.50 -3.88 -12.81
N SER A 32 6.57 -3.14 -12.54
CA SER A 32 6.59 -1.67 -12.63
C SER A 32 6.20 -1.16 -14.03
N THR A 33 6.47 -1.94 -15.08
CA THR A 33 6.20 -1.58 -16.48
C THR A 33 4.72 -1.72 -16.88
N GLU A 34 3.92 -2.44 -16.10
CA GLU A 34 2.48 -2.62 -16.34
C GLU A 34 1.62 -1.56 -15.60
N LEU A 35 2.25 -0.68 -14.80
CA LEU A 35 1.53 0.36 -14.06
C LEU A 35 0.99 1.47 -14.99
N PRO A 36 -0.20 2.04 -14.71
CA PRO A 36 -0.74 3.13 -15.53
C PRO A 36 0.10 4.41 -15.42
N PRO A 37 0.06 5.32 -16.42
CA PRO A 37 0.94 6.48 -16.48
C PRO A 37 0.86 7.41 -15.27
N ALA A 38 2.02 7.80 -14.73
CA ALA A 38 2.09 8.65 -13.54
C ALA A 38 1.50 10.07 -13.75
N GLU A 39 1.52 10.60 -14.98
CA GLU A 39 1.00 11.93 -15.29
C GLU A 39 -0.53 12.02 -15.21
N ARG A 40 -1.24 11.02 -15.72
CA ARG A 40 -2.72 10.99 -15.72
C ARG A 40 -3.24 9.61 -16.07
N ALA A 41 -4.28 9.17 -15.35
CA ALA A 41 -5.08 8.00 -15.71
C ALA A 41 -6.57 8.25 -15.45
N VAL A 42 -7.43 7.65 -16.26
CA VAL A 42 -8.89 7.59 -16.04
C VAL A 42 -9.36 6.21 -16.47
N PHE A 43 -9.97 5.47 -15.55
CA PHE A 43 -10.42 4.09 -15.77
C PHE A 43 -11.91 4.07 -16.08
N LEU A 44 -12.25 4.27 -17.36
CA LEU A 44 -13.64 4.36 -17.85
C LEU A 44 -14.45 3.08 -17.65
N GLU A 45 -13.77 1.95 -17.43
CA GLU A 45 -14.33 0.65 -17.10
C GLU A 45 -14.72 0.48 -15.62
N SER A 46 -14.35 1.42 -14.75
CA SER A 46 -14.53 1.31 -13.30
C SER A 46 -15.99 1.41 -12.83
N SER A 47 -16.26 1.03 -11.57
CA SER A 47 -17.61 1.13 -11.00
C SER A 47 -18.15 2.57 -10.97
N PHE A 48 -17.29 3.59 -10.99
CA PHE A 48 -17.72 4.99 -11.01
C PHE A 48 -18.54 5.34 -12.25
N PHE A 49 -18.03 5.05 -13.45
CA PHE A 49 -18.67 5.45 -14.71
C PHE A 49 -19.92 4.60 -15.00
N SER A 50 -19.91 3.32 -14.61
CA SER A 50 -21.08 2.45 -14.71
C SER A 50 -22.19 2.80 -13.71
N ARG A 51 -21.83 3.27 -12.50
CA ARG A 51 -22.78 3.71 -11.46
C ARG A 51 -23.41 5.09 -11.73
N ASN A 52 -22.61 6.05 -12.18
CA ASN A 52 -23.03 7.44 -12.34
C ASN A 52 -23.62 7.76 -13.73
N GLY A 53 -23.61 6.80 -14.65
CA GLY A 53 -24.34 6.86 -15.93
C GLY A 53 -23.57 7.48 -17.10
N PRO A 54 -24.18 7.52 -18.31
CA PRO A 54 -23.53 8.00 -19.52
C PRO A 54 -23.17 9.49 -19.40
N GLY A 55 -21.89 9.83 -19.63
CA GLY A 55 -21.39 11.20 -19.49
C GLY A 55 -20.98 11.58 -18.06
N ALA A 56 -20.88 10.63 -17.13
CA ALA A 56 -20.26 10.88 -15.83
C ALA A 56 -18.78 11.30 -16.00
N GLU A 57 -18.37 12.34 -15.30
CA GLU A 57 -17.00 12.85 -15.27
C GLU A 57 -16.47 12.89 -13.83
N LEU A 58 -15.16 12.77 -13.66
CA LEU A 58 -14.50 12.98 -12.36
C LEU A 58 -14.45 14.49 -12.05
N PRO A 59 -14.70 14.93 -10.80
CA PRO A 59 -14.67 16.34 -10.44
C PRO A 59 -13.35 17.03 -10.82
N SER A 60 -13.43 18.29 -11.27
CA SER A 60 -12.20 19.01 -11.62
C SER A 60 -11.35 19.32 -10.38
N PRO A 61 -10.03 19.50 -10.51
CA PRO A 61 -9.18 19.97 -9.41
C PRO A 61 -9.70 21.23 -8.71
N ALA A 62 -10.29 22.16 -9.47
CA ALA A 62 -10.91 23.37 -8.91
C ALA A 62 -12.13 23.05 -8.03
N ASP A 63 -13.00 22.13 -8.47
CA ASP A 63 -14.16 21.67 -7.69
C ASP A 63 -13.74 20.93 -6.43
N VAL A 64 -12.69 20.10 -6.50
CA VAL A 64 -12.15 19.38 -5.34
C VAL A 64 -11.59 20.36 -4.31
N ARG A 65 -10.82 21.38 -4.74
CA ARG A 65 -10.32 22.45 -3.86
C ARG A 65 -11.48 23.22 -3.21
N ALA A 66 -12.48 23.62 -3.98
CA ALA A 66 -13.64 24.36 -3.48
C ALA A 66 -14.45 23.54 -2.47
N ARG A 67 -14.72 22.27 -2.76
CA ARG A 67 -15.42 21.35 -1.85
C ARG A 67 -14.59 21.03 -0.60
N SER A 68 -13.27 20.92 -0.72
CA SER A 68 -12.37 20.78 0.42
C SER A 68 -12.43 21.99 1.35
N ALA A 69 -12.49 23.22 0.82
CA ALA A 69 -12.60 24.43 1.65
C ALA A 69 -13.93 24.48 2.44
N VAL A 70 -15.00 23.89 1.90
CA VAL A 70 -16.30 23.77 2.60
C VAL A 70 -16.30 22.65 3.64
N GLN A 71 -15.73 21.48 3.32
CA GLN A 71 -15.70 20.32 4.22
C GLN A 71 -14.66 20.47 5.35
N ASN A 72 -13.53 21.13 5.06
CA ASN A 72 -12.37 21.25 5.93
C ASN A 72 -11.94 22.72 6.08
N PRO A 73 -12.79 23.63 6.61
CA PRO A 73 -12.51 25.07 6.65
C PRO A 73 -11.25 25.43 7.46
N GLY A 74 -10.84 24.59 8.42
CA GLY A 74 -9.59 24.75 9.17
C GLY A 74 -8.32 24.26 8.45
N ALA A 75 -8.43 23.44 7.39
CA ALA A 75 -7.27 22.85 6.71
C ALA A 75 -6.44 23.87 5.92
N GLN A 76 -6.93 25.10 5.75
CA GLN A 76 -6.16 26.21 5.17
C GLN A 76 -5.11 26.78 6.14
N GLN A 77 -5.11 26.39 7.43
CA GLN A 77 -4.21 26.94 8.45
C GLN A 77 -3.05 26.00 8.85
N THR A 78 -3.02 24.75 8.37
CA THR A 78 -1.92 23.82 8.64
C THR A 78 -1.49 23.07 7.37
N THR A 79 -0.20 23.14 7.04
CA THR A 79 0.38 22.61 5.79
C THR A 79 0.56 21.09 5.76
N TYR A 80 0.08 20.36 6.78
CA TYR A 80 0.62 19.04 7.12
C TYR A 80 -0.22 17.84 6.68
N ARG A 81 -1.56 17.93 6.62
CA ARG A 81 -2.42 16.88 6.03
C ARG A 81 -3.80 17.45 5.66
N ILE A 82 -4.14 17.48 4.37
CA ILE A 82 -5.50 17.86 3.93
C ILE A 82 -6.39 16.61 4.01
N PRO A 83 -7.52 16.63 4.73
CA PRO A 83 -8.42 15.49 4.78
C PRO A 83 -9.03 15.19 3.39
N PRO A 84 -9.17 13.90 2.99
CA PRO A 84 -9.78 13.55 1.71
C PRO A 84 -11.22 14.09 1.56
N VAL A 85 -11.54 14.54 0.36
CA VAL A 85 -12.81 15.21 0.03
C VAL A 85 -13.87 14.17 -0.34
N ARG A 86 -15.02 14.19 0.33
CA ARG A 86 -16.10 13.21 0.10
C ARG A 86 -17.17 13.71 -0.86
N TYR A 87 -17.46 12.91 -1.87
CA TYR A 87 -18.57 13.03 -2.82
C TYR A 87 -19.53 11.85 -2.59
N GLU A 88 -20.25 11.90 -1.46
CA GLU A 88 -21.23 10.89 -1.03
C GLU A 88 -22.22 10.53 -2.15
N GLU A 89 -22.71 11.55 -2.86
CA GLU A 89 -23.68 11.43 -3.95
C GLU A 89 -23.14 10.72 -5.19
N LEU A 90 -21.81 10.61 -5.34
CA LEU A 90 -21.14 9.88 -6.43
C LEU A 90 -20.53 8.53 -5.97
N GLY A 91 -20.51 8.28 -4.65
CA GLY A 91 -19.74 7.19 -4.04
C GLY A 91 -18.22 7.36 -4.26
N LEU A 92 -17.73 8.60 -4.23
CA LEU A 92 -16.35 8.97 -4.56
C LEU A 92 -15.67 9.65 -3.36
N ILE A 93 -14.40 9.35 -3.13
CA ILE A 93 -13.52 10.12 -2.26
C ILE A 93 -12.28 10.56 -3.04
N VAL A 94 -11.79 11.77 -2.78
CA VAL A 94 -10.63 12.35 -3.47
C VAL A 94 -9.56 12.72 -2.46
N LYS A 95 -8.40 12.03 -2.53
CA LYS A 95 -7.20 12.40 -1.79
C LYS A 95 -6.37 13.33 -2.69
N PHE A 96 -5.95 14.47 -2.16
CA PHE A 96 -5.14 15.42 -2.94
C PHE A 96 -4.13 16.16 -2.06
N GLY A 97 -3.00 16.54 -2.67
CA GLY A 97 -1.85 17.11 -1.95
C GLY A 97 -0.62 17.18 -2.85
N SER A 98 0.52 17.56 -2.29
CA SER A 98 1.81 17.55 -2.99
C SER A 98 2.72 16.44 -2.45
N ALA A 99 3.70 16.04 -3.26
CA ALA A 99 4.76 15.15 -2.82
C ALA A 99 5.57 15.77 -1.65
N PRO A 100 6.12 14.95 -0.74
CA PRO A 100 6.01 13.48 -0.69
C PRO A 100 4.69 12.97 -0.09
N ARG A 101 3.86 13.83 0.52
CA ARG A 101 2.66 13.41 1.29
C ARG A 101 1.51 12.85 0.45
N VAL A 102 1.39 13.24 -0.82
CA VAL A 102 0.48 12.62 -1.79
C VAL A 102 1.21 12.48 -3.13
N THR A 103 1.42 11.24 -3.55
CA THR A 103 2.04 10.87 -4.84
C THR A 103 1.11 9.92 -5.61
N VAL A 104 1.46 9.61 -6.85
CA VAL A 104 0.66 8.68 -7.67
C VAL A 104 0.91 7.21 -7.32
N ASP A 105 1.97 6.90 -6.56
CA ASP A 105 2.31 5.55 -6.09
C ASP A 105 1.15 4.88 -5.36
N GLU A 106 0.39 5.60 -4.53
CA GLU A 106 -0.80 5.08 -3.86
C GLU A 106 -1.89 4.66 -4.85
N GLY A 107 -2.14 5.48 -5.88
CA GLY A 107 -3.11 5.18 -6.93
C GLY A 107 -2.70 3.99 -7.80
N GLN A 108 -1.40 3.88 -8.13
CA GLN A 108 -0.82 2.74 -8.83
C GLN A 108 -0.85 1.47 -7.97
N CYS A 109 -0.58 1.57 -6.67
CA CYS A 109 -0.64 0.45 -5.73
C CYS A 109 -2.05 -0.11 -5.60
N LEU A 110 -3.03 0.74 -5.27
CA LEU A 110 -4.44 0.36 -5.23
C LEU A 110 -4.91 -0.29 -6.54
N TRP A 111 -4.54 0.28 -7.69
CA TRP A 111 -4.85 -0.30 -9.01
C TRP A 111 -4.23 -1.68 -9.22
N ALA A 112 -2.96 -1.88 -8.85
CA ALA A 112 -2.27 -3.15 -8.99
C ALA A 112 -2.84 -4.22 -8.05
N LEU A 113 -3.03 -3.89 -6.76
CA LEU A 113 -3.59 -4.77 -5.74
C LEU A 113 -5.00 -5.23 -6.12
N ARG A 114 -5.86 -4.32 -6.57
CA ARG A 114 -7.25 -4.64 -6.98
C ARG A 114 -7.30 -5.66 -8.12
N ARG A 115 -6.27 -5.70 -8.96
CA ARG A 115 -6.14 -6.62 -10.12
C ARG A 115 -5.47 -7.95 -9.77
N ALA A 116 -4.47 -7.93 -8.89
CA ALA A 116 -3.72 -9.12 -8.49
C ALA A 116 -4.47 -9.96 -7.43
N LEU A 117 -5.13 -9.30 -6.47
CA LEU A 117 -5.77 -9.93 -5.31
C LEU A 117 -7.28 -9.62 -5.16
N PRO A 118 -8.09 -9.63 -6.25
CA PRO A 118 -9.47 -9.11 -6.25
C PRO A 118 -10.43 -9.80 -5.27
N ASP A 119 -10.15 -11.07 -4.93
CA ASP A 119 -10.98 -11.93 -4.08
C ASP A 119 -10.37 -12.14 -2.67
N VAL A 120 -9.17 -11.61 -2.41
CA VAL A 120 -8.41 -11.85 -1.17
C VAL A 120 -8.25 -10.56 -0.37
N LEU A 121 -7.88 -9.46 -1.02
CA LEU A 121 -7.52 -8.21 -0.37
C LEU A 121 -8.47 -7.08 -0.82
N PRO A 122 -9.47 -6.72 0.00
CA PRO A 122 -10.37 -5.63 -0.34
C PRO A 122 -9.63 -4.29 -0.22
N VAL A 123 -9.54 -3.56 -1.32
CA VAL A 123 -8.98 -2.20 -1.40
C VAL A 123 -9.92 -1.30 -2.19
N PRO A 124 -9.96 0.03 -1.93
CA PRO A 124 -10.74 0.97 -2.73
C PRO A 124 -10.42 0.85 -4.22
N GLU A 125 -11.46 0.78 -5.05
CA GLU A 125 -11.26 0.89 -6.51
C GLU A 125 -10.79 2.31 -6.87
N VAL A 126 -9.71 2.42 -7.66
CA VAL A 126 -9.26 3.71 -8.21
C VAL A 126 -9.98 3.99 -9.51
N TYR A 127 -10.50 5.21 -9.65
CA TYR A 127 -11.22 5.70 -10.83
C TYR A 127 -10.33 6.53 -11.75
N GLY A 128 -9.26 7.11 -11.21
CA GLY A 128 -8.22 7.80 -11.95
C GLY A 128 -7.35 8.70 -11.09
N TRP A 129 -6.45 9.44 -11.73
CA TRP A 129 -5.69 10.53 -11.11
C TRP A 129 -5.28 11.58 -12.14
N THR A 130 -5.00 12.80 -11.66
CA THR A 130 -4.46 13.91 -12.46
C THR A 130 -3.57 14.79 -11.60
N HIS A 131 -2.68 15.55 -12.24
CA HIS A 131 -1.95 16.65 -11.61
C HIS A 131 -2.61 17.99 -11.95
N ASP A 132 -2.56 18.94 -11.02
CA ASP A 132 -2.93 20.34 -11.23
C ASP A 132 -2.25 21.24 -10.18
N GLY A 133 -1.61 22.33 -10.62
CA GLY A 133 -0.99 23.32 -9.73
C GLY A 133 0.10 22.76 -8.79
N GLY A 134 0.83 21.72 -9.18
CA GLY A 134 1.82 21.05 -8.32
C GLY A 134 1.21 20.12 -7.26
N GLN A 135 -0.06 19.74 -7.42
CA GLN A 135 -0.76 18.79 -6.56
C GLN A 135 -1.30 17.61 -7.37
N VAL A 136 -1.18 16.41 -6.78
CA VAL A 136 -1.78 15.16 -7.25
C VAL A 136 -3.21 15.07 -6.72
N PHE A 137 -4.12 14.56 -7.55
CA PHE A 137 -5.50 14.23 -7.20
C PHE A 137 -5.76 12.76 -7.52
N ILE A 138 -6.08 11.95 -6.51
CA ILE A 138 -6.41 10.53 -6.66
C ILE A 138 -7.90 10.34 -6.39
N PHE A 139 -8.62 9.86 -7.40
CA PHE A 139 -10.06 9.62 -7.34
C PHE A 139 -10.30 8.14 -7.08
N MET A 140 -10.95 7.81 -5.96
CA MET A 140 -11.14 6.42 -5.53
C MET A 140 -12.52 6.19 -4.89
N GLU A 141 -12.87 4.92 -4.71
CA GLU A 141 -14.12 4.48 -4.10
C GLU A 141 -14.29 5.01 -2.67
N LEU A 142 -15.46 5.61 -2.40
CA LEU A 142 -15.89 5.88 -1.03
C LEU A 142 -16.43 4.59 -0.39
N VAL A 143 -15.53 3.85 0.25
CA VAL A 143 -15.85 2.57 0.91
C VAL A 143 -16.93 2.75 1.97
N ARG A 144 -18.00 1.95 1.89
CA ARG A 144 -19.07 1.90 2.89
C ARG A 144 -18.65 1.05 4.09
N GLY A 145 -18.27 1.71 5.17
CA GLY A 145 -17.94 1.07 6.44
C GLY A 145 -17.58 2.10 7.51
N VAL A 146 -17.06 1.63 8.63
CA VAL A 146 -16.43 2.46 9.67
C VAL A 146 -15.01 1.97 9.90
N SER A 147 -14.09 2.85 10.32
CA SER A 147 -12.74 2.40 10.71
C SER A 147 -12.81 1.48 11.93
N LEU A 148 -11.92 0.49 11.98
CA LEU A 148 -11.80 -0.46 13.07
C LEU A 148 -11.57 0.27 14.40
N GLU A 149 -10.68 1.28 14.39
CA GLU A 149 -10.45 2.22 15.50
C GLU A 149 -11.77 2.73 16.12
N ARG A 150 -12.64 3.32 15.30
CA ARG A 150 -13.92 3.90 15.77
C ARG A 150 -14.91 2.85 16.25
N ARG A 151 -14.82 1.61 15.77
CA ARG A 151 -15.71 0.51 16.18
C ARG A 151 -15.14 -0.29 17.35
N TRP A 152 -13.84 -0.16 17.67
CA TRP A 152 -13.07 -1.08 18.51
C TRP A 152 -13.69 -1.36 19.88
N GLU A 153 -14.09 -0.30 20.60
CA GLU A 153 -14.71 -0.37 21.94
C GLU A 153 -16.11 -1.02 21.92
N SER A 154 -16.75 -1.10 20.76
CA SER A 154 -18.07 -1.74 20.58
C SER A 154 -17.99 -3.20 20.11
N LEU A 155 -16.80 -3.68 19.70
CA LEU A 155 -16.62 -5.04 19.21
C LEU A 155 -16.49 -6.04 20.35
N SER A 156 -17.15 -7.18 20.22
CA SER A 156 -16.91 -8.33 21.08
C SER A 156 -15.50 -8.88 20.86
N GLU A 157 -14.94 -9.55 21.85
CA GLU A 157 -13.66 -10.27 21.76
C GLU A 157 -13.62 -11.23 20.56
N VAL A 158 -14.73 -11.94 20.32
CA VAL A 158 -14.93 -12.84 19.17
C VAL A 158 -14.91 -12.09 17.84
N ASP A 159 -15.50 -10.90 17.76
CA ASP A 159 -15.42 -10.04 16.56
C ASP A 159 -14.00 -9.50 16.35
N ARG A 160 -13.29 -9.10 17.41
CA ARG A 160 -11.89 -8.61 17.34
C ARG A 160 -10.95 -9.71 16.84
N GLU A 161 -11.02 -10.91 17.38
CA GLU A 161 -10.31 -12.09 16.88
C GLU A 161 -10.76 -12.48 15.45
N GLY A 162 -12.05 -12.31 15.16
CA GLY A 162 -12.63 -12.49 13.82
C GLY A 162 -12.02 -11.57 12.77
N VAL A 163 -11.79 -10.30 13.11
CA VAL A 163 -11.08 -9.33 12.28
C VAL A 163 -9.60 -9.71 12.13
N CYS A 164 -8.92 -10.08 13.22
CA CYS A 164 -7.51 -10.49 13.15
C CYS A 164 -7.29 -11.69 12.22
N ARG A 165 -8.19 -12.68 12.22
CA ARG A 165 -8.13 -13.82 11.29
C ARG A 165 -8.26 -13.39 9.83
N GLN A 166 -9.18 -12.46 9.54
CA GLN A 166 -9.33 -11.89 8.19
C GLN A 166 -8.07 -11.13 7.77
N LEU A 167 -7.50 -10.32 8.66
CA LEU A 167 -6.24 -9.61 8.41
C LEU A 167 -5.09 -10.59 8.14
N ARG A 168 -4.97 -11.68 8.90
CA ARG A 168 -3.95 -12.72 8.69
C ARG A 168 -4.05 -13.31 7.28
N GLU A 169 -5.25 -13.68 6.84
CA GLU A 169 -5.51 -14.21 5.50
C GLU A 169 -5.16 -13.18 4.40
N MET A 170 -5.58 -11.92 4.57
CA MET A 170 -5.31 -10.80 3.67
C MET A 170 -3.82 -10.51 3.51
N ILE A 171 -3.08 -10.46 4.62
CA ILE A 171 -1.63 -10.18 4.65
C ILE A 171 -0.84 -11.37 4.12
N SER A 172 -1.26 -12.61 4.39
CA SER A 172 -0.67 -13.80 3.77
C SER A 172 -0.80 -13.73 2.24
N GLY A 173 -1.97 -13.38 1.70
CA GLY A 173 -2.17 -13.18 0.26
C GLY A 173 -1.39 -12.00 -0.32
N LEU A 174 -1.26 -10.89 0.41
CA LEU A 174 -0.39 -9.76 0.04
C LEU A 174 1.07 -10.21 -0.08
N ARG A 175 1.55 -11.00 0.89
CA ARG A 175 2.89 -11.59 0.93
C ARG A 175 3.11 -12.73 -0.08
N GLU A 176 2.10 -13.18 -0.82
CA GLU A 176 2.27 -14.06 -1.99
C GLU A 176 2.69 -13.30 -3.25
N LEU A 177 2.51 -11.98 -3.30
CA LEU A 177 2.94 -11.18 -4.44
C LEU A 177 4.46 -11.22 -4.65
N ARG A 178 4.90 -11.20 -5.89
CA ARG A 178 6.31 -11.22 -6.29
C ARG A 178 6.61 -10.14 -7.32
N HIS A 179 7.84 -9.63 -7.27
CA HIS A 179 8.45 -8.89 -8.36
C HIS A 179 8.38 -9.68 -9.69
N ALA A 180 8.29 -8.95 -10.81
CA ALA A 180 8.54 -9.52 -12.12
C ALA A 180 10.00 -10.03 -12.26
N PRO A 181 10.30 -10.96 -13.19
CA PRO A 181 11.61 -11.60 -13.25
C PRO A 181 12.68 -10.58 -13.63
N GLY A 182 13.66 -10.37 -12.76
CA GLY A 182 14.72 -9.37 -12.94
C GLY A 182 14.40 -7.97 -12.41
N GLU A 183 13.18 -7.72 -11.89
CA GLU A 183 12.80 -6.48 -11.22
C GLU A 183 12.92 -6.58 -9.69
N PHE A 184 14.02 -7.11 -9.13
CA PHE A 184 14.19 -7.11 -7.66
C PHE A 184 14.60 -5.71 -7.17
N PHE A 185 13.84 -5.15 -6.23
CA PHE A 185 14.19 -3.92 -5.53
C PHE A 185 13.48 -3.80 -4.16
N ILE A 186 13.82 -2.76 -3.39
CA ILE A 186 13.12 -2.28 -2.19
C ILE A 186 12.72 -0.83 -2.47
N GLY A 187 11.41 -0.52 -2.38
CA GLY A 187 10.84 0.74 -2.89
C GLY A 187 9.35 0.63 -3.25
N THR A 188 8.76 1.69 -3.82
CA THR A 188 7.36 1.65 -4.31
C THR A 188 7.24 0.74 -5.53
N LEU A 189 6.04 0.27 -5.86
CA LEU A 189 5.79 -0.57 -7.04
C LEU A 189 6.32 0.04 -8.35
N GLY A 190 6.45 1.37 -8.42
CA GLY A 190 7.00 2.11 -9.56
C GLY A 190 8.53 2.22 -9.59
N GLN A 191 9.25 1.38 -8.83
CA GLN A 191 10.71 1.46 -8.64
C GLN A 191 11.17 2.84 -8.14
N GLN A 192 10.38 3.48 -7.27
CA GLN A 192 10.76 4.74 -6.61
C GLN A 192 11.28 4.45 -5.18
N PRO A 193 12.00 5.40 -4.55
CA PRO A 193 12.40 5.30 -3.14
C PRO A 193 11.20 4.93 -2.23
N PRO A 194 11.39 4.17 -1.14
CA PRO A 194 10.34 3.91 -0.17
C PRO A 194 9.68 5.18 0.36
N THR A 195 8.38 5.12 0.59
CA THR A 195 7.52 6.25 1.01
C THR A 195 7.03 6.16 2.46
N ASP A 196 7.56 5.22 3.24
CA ASP A 196 7.30 5.15 4.69
C ASP A 196 7.76 6.46 5.37
N ILE A 197 6.85 7.04 6.17
CA ILE A 197 7.03 8.37 6.77
C ILE A 197 8.21 8.45 7.74
N ILE A 198 8.77 7.32 8.24
CA ILE A 198 9.99 7.42 9.06
C ILE A 198 11.16 7.97 8.24
N PHE A 199 11.14 7.81 6.91
CA PHE A 199 12.18 8.33 6.00
C PHE A 199 11.98 9.81 5.63
N ASP A 200 10.83 10.41 5.96
CA ASP A 200 10.49 11.81 5.63
C ASP A 200 11.26 12.86 6.48
N CYS A 201 12.26 12.44 7.26
CA CYS A 201 13.05 13.32 8.11
C CYS A 201 14.01 14.21 7.27
N PRO A 202 13.94 15.55 7.39
CA PRO A 202 14.54 16.44 6.41
C PRO A 202 15.96 16.93 6.76
N GLN A 203 16.69 17.31 5.71
CA GLN A 203 18.05 17.88 5.68
C GLN A 203 19.23 16.89 5.85
N ASN A 204 19.87 16.60 4.71
CA ASN A 204 21.16 15.90 4.52
C ASN A 204 21.19 14.37 4.57
N ASN A 205 20.06 13.68 4.73
CA ASN A 205 20.02 12.22 4.54
C ASN A 205 20.39 11.82 3.09
N PRO A 206 21.17 10.73 2.89
CA PRO A 206 21.49 10.23 1.55
C PRO A 206 20.24 9.69 0.84
N PRO A 207 20.20 9.69 -0.51
CA PRO A 207 19.04 9.20 -1.27
C PRO A 207 18.59 7.80 -0.84
N GLY A 208 17.33 7.67 -0.45
CA GLY A 208 16.75 6.45 0.12
C GLY A 208 16.38 5.39 -0.92
N GLY A 209 17.27 5.03 -1.83
CA GLY A 209 17.02 3.97 -2.82
C GLY A 209 16.37 4.46 -4.14
N PRO A 210 15.62 3.59 -4.86
CA PRO A 210 15.32 2.20 -4.52
C PRO A 210 16.58 1.34 -4.36
N PHE A 211 16.52 0.35 -3.47
CA PHE A 211 17.68 -0.50 -3.15
C PHE A 211 17.61 -1.83 -3.89
N HIS A 212 18.76 -2.39 -4.26
CA HIS A 212 18.88 -3.63 -5.03
C HIS A 212 19.30 -4.83 -4.16
N SER A 213 19.46 -4.63 -2.85
CA SER A 213 19.63 -5.70 -1.86
C SER A 213 19.13 -5.25 -0.48
N VAL A 214 18.81 -6.21 0.38
CA VAL A 214 18.44 -5.96 1.79
C VAL A 214 19.63 -5.39 2.56
N THR A 215 20.85 -5.87 2.28
CA THR A 215 22.11 -5.29 2.80
C THR A 215 22.24 -3.80 2.49
N GLU A 216 22.00 -3.38 1.25
CA GLU A 216 22.09 -1.97 0.86
C GLU A 216 21.05 -1.09 1.59
N PHE A 217 19.84 -1.63 1.80
CA PHE A 217 18.81 -0.98 2.60
C PHE A 217 19.21 -0.84 4.08
N HIS A 218 19.72 -1.91 4.70
CA HIS A 218 20.20 -1.90 6.09
C HIS A 218 21.44 -1.02 6.30
N ASP A 219 22.36 -1.01 5.33
CA ASP A 219 23.51 -0.10 5.33
C ASP A 219 23.05 1.35 5.23
N TRP A 220 22.00 1.64 4.45
CA TRP A 220 21.41 2.97 4.40
C TRP A 220 20.72 3.35 5.72
N LEU A 221 19.90 2.47 6.34
CA LEU A 221 19.35 2.70 7.68
C LEU A 221 20.46 3.01 8.70
N SER A 222 21.55 2.25 8.64
CA SER A 222 22.74 2.44 9.47
C SER A 222 23.42 3.79 9.28
N LEU A 223 23.29 4.44 8.12
CA LEU A 223 23.79 5.82 7.92
C LEU A 223 22.90 6.86 8.60
N LEU A 224 21.60 6.60 8.75
CA LEU A 224 20.62 7.55 9.30
C LEU A 224 20.80 7.82 10.79
N ILE A 225 21.35 6.87 11.55
CA ILE A 225 21.60 7.03 12.99
C ILE A 225 22.90 7.79 13.31
N ARG A 226 23.73 8.13 12.32
CA ARG A 226 25.10 8.66 12.52
C ARG A 226 25.20 10.19 12.61
N PRO A 227 24.36 11.00 11.95
CA PRO A 227 24.32 12.44 12.18
C PRO A 227 24.14 12.77 13.67
N GLY A 228 24.89 13.75 14.18
CA GLY A 228 24.90 14.12 15.59
C GLY A 228 25.92 13.36 16.43
N PHE A 229 26.23 12.10 16.10
CA PHE A 229 27.27 11.33 16.79
C PHE A 229 28.70 11.82 16.47
N GLU A 230 28.90 12.71 15.48
CA GLU A 230 30.23 13.25 15.17
C GLU A 230 30.89 13.97 16.38
N HIS A 231 30.07 14.52 17.29
CA HIS A 231 30.51 15.14 18.54
C HIS A 231 31.23 14.17 19.49
N HIS A 232 30.91 12.88 19.41
CA HIS A 232 31.52 11.83 20.23
C HIS A 232 32.71 11.14 19.52
N TRP A 233 32.84 11.30 18.20
CA TRP A 233 33.94 10.78 17.38
C TRP A 233 34.65 11.90 16.58
N PRO A 234 35.33 12.85 17.25
CA PRO A 234 35.96 13.99 16.58
C PRO A 234 37.03 13.55 15.55
N GLY A 235 36.90 14.07 14.34
CA GLY A 235 37.83 13.78 13.23
C GLY A 235 37.53 12.50 12.44
N LYS A 236 36.45 11.77 12.78
CA LYS A 236 35.95 10.63 11.99
C LYS A 236 34.92 11.07 10.96
N LYS A 237 34.89 10.39 9.81
CA LYS A 237 33.77 10.49 8.85
C LYS A 237 32.56 9.71 9.39
N PRO A 238 31.32 10.08 9.04
CA PRO A 238 30.13 9.28 9.41
C PRO A 238 30.23 7.81 8.98
N SER A 239 30.86 7.50 7.85
CA SER A 239 31.13 6.12 7.41
C SER A 239 32.01 5.30 8.37
N GLU A 240 32.79 5.96 9.23
CA GLU A 240 33.67 5.32 10.23
C GLU A 240 33.07 5.28 11.64
N ILE A 241 31.90 5.91 11.87
CA ILE A 241 31.19 5.82 13.15
C ILE A 241 30.53 4.42 13.20
N PRO A 242 30.79 3.61 14.24
CA PRO A 242 30.24 2.28 14.35
C PRO A 242 28.75 2.33 14.70
N ASP A 243 27.98 1.46 14.05
CA ASP A 243 26.60 1.17 14.42
C ASP A 243 26.58 -0.16 15.20
N PRO A 244 26.25 -0.15 16.50
CA PRO A 244 26.23 -1.36 17.32
C PRO A 244 25.03 -2.27 17.04
N TYR A 245 24.04 -1.82 16.27
CA TYR A 245 22.81 -2.55 15.94
C TYR A 245 22.79 -3.09 14.51
N ARG A 246 23.77 -2.73 13.65
CA ARG A 246 23.80 -3.13 12.22
C ARG A 246 23.84 -4.65 12.02
N GLU A 247 24.61 -5.37 12.83
CA GLU A 247 24.73 -6.84 12.81
C GLU A 247 23.45 -7.54 13.28
N SER A 248 22.54 -6.82 13.95
CA SER A 248 21.23 -7.35 14.37
C SER A 248 20.17 -7.24 13.27
N LEU A 249 20.44 -6.53 12.17
CA LEU A 249 19.51 -6.42 11.04
C LEU A 249 19.64 -7.65 10.10
N PRO A 250 18.53 -8.30 9.71
CA PRO A 250 18.56 -9.57 9.00
C PRO A 250 18.76 -9.40 7.49
N ASP A 251 20.01 -9.29 7.03
CA ASP A 251 20.36 -9.12 5.60
C ASP A 251 19.84 -10.22 4.64
N ALA A 252 19.40 -11.36 5.19
CA ALA A 252 18.77 -12.46 4.45
C ALA A 252 17.22 -12.45 4.50
N ALA A 253 16.59 -11.41 5.06
CA ALA A 253 15.14 -11.32 5.16
C ALA A 253 14.49 -11.31 3.75
N PRO A 254 13.37 -12.03 3.56
CA PRO A 254 12.66 -11.99 2.29
C PRO A 254 12.00 -10.62 2.09
N VAL A 255 12.07 -10.09 0.87
CA VAL A 255 11.36 -8.87 0.49
C VAL A 255 9.95 -9.21 0.01
N VAL A 256 8.96 -8.57 0.61
CA VAL A 256 7.52 -8.76 0.35
C VAL A 256 6.84 -7.40 0.20
N LEU A 257 5.65 -7.38 -0.38
CA LEU A 257 4.83 -6.17 -0.42
C LEU A 257 4.18 -5.95 0.96
N THR A 258 4.30 -4.74 1.50
CA THR A 258 3.72 -4.33 2.79
C THR A 258 2.81 -3.11 2.60
N HIS A 259 1.87 -2.92 3.52
CA HIS A 259 1.08 -1.70 3.63
C HIS A 259 1.91 -0.55 4.20
N GLY A 260 2.72 -0.83 5.23
CA GLY A 260 3.58 0.17 5.88
C GLY A 260 2.81 1.19 6.73
N ASP A 261 1.54 0.94 7.06
CA ASP A 261 0.73 1.81 7.93
C ASP A 261 -0.56 1.08 8.39
N LEU A 262 -0.45 -0.16 8.87
CA LEU A 262 -1.59 -1.03 9.15
C LEU A 262 -2.29 -0.72 10.51
N HIS A 263 -2.49 0.56 10.77
CA HIS A 263 -3.17 1.08 11.98
C HIS A 263 -4.71 0.85 11.92
N PRO A 264 -5.42 0.66 13.04
CA PRO A 264 -6.88 0.49 13.07
C PRO A 264 -7.71 1.61 12.41
N SER A 265 -7.16 2.81 12.20
CA SER A 265 -7.79 3.87 11.41
C SER A 265 -7.90 3.53 9.92
N ASN A 266 -6.98 2.70 9.42
CA ASN A 266 -6.78 2.35 8.02
C ASN A 266 -7.44 1.01 7.63
N ILE A 267 -8.08 0.35 8.59
CA ILE A 267 -8.85 -0.89 8.39
C ILE A 267 -10.35 -0.53 8.44
N MET A 268 -11.05 -0.63 7.33
CA MET A 268 -12.49 -0.40 7.25
C MET A 268 -13.24 -1.70 7.52
N VAL A 269 -14.23 -1.64 8.42
CA VAL A 269 -15.10 -2.77 8.77
C VAL A 269 -16.59 -2.49 8.50
N SER A 270 -17.37 -3.57 8.38
CA SER A 270 -18.83 -3.53 8.35
C SER A 270 -19.41 -2.90 9.63
N THR A 271 -20.68 -2.51 9.60
CA THR A 271 -21.46 -2.15 10.81
C THR A 271 -22.14 -3.35 11.45
N ASP A 272 -22.30 -4.43 10.71
CA ASP A 272 -23.04 -5.63 11.12
C ASP A 272 -22.18 -6.58 11.99
N SER A 273 -22.82 -7.59 12.56
CA SER A 273 -22.15 -8.72 13.22
C SER A 273 -22.49 -10.03 12.48
N PRO A 274 -21.52 -10.93 12.22
CA PRO A 274 -20.10 -10.84 12.59
C PRO A 274 -19.38 -9.71 11.85
N CYS A 275 -18.42 -9.08 12.54
CA CYS A 275 -17.61 -8.00 11.99
C CYS A 275 -16.75 -8.50 10.82
N LYS A 276 -16.79 -7.77 9.69
CA LYS A 276 -16.02 -8.11 8.48
C LYS A 276 -15.15 -6.93 8.05
N VAL A 277 -13.93 -7.21 7.63
CA VAL A 277 -13.08 -6.22 6.94
C VAL A 277 -13.67 -5.99 5.54
N VAL A 278 -13.98 -4.74 5.21
CA VAL A 278 -14.58 -4.33 3.92
C VAL A 278 -13.63 -3.55 3.04
N ALA A 279 -12.55 -2.97 3.59
CA ALA A 279 -11.38 -2.51 2.85
C ALA A 279 -10.18 -2.27 3.78
N ILE A 280 -8.97 -2.30 3.22
CA ILE A 280 -7.77 -1.69 3.79
C ILE A 280 -7.44 -0.44 2.94
N ILE A 281 -7.18 0.70 3.59
CA ILE A 281 -7.10 2.03 2.96
C ILE A 281 -5.79 2.77 3.33
N ASP A 282 -5.46 3.85 2.62
CA ASP A 282 -4.31 4.73 2.89
C ASP A 282 -2.92 4.12 2.58
N TRP A 283 -2.82 3.42 1.44
CA TRP A 283 -1.63 2.70 0.94
C TRP A 283 -0.44 3.59 0.51
N HIS A 284 -0.34 4.83 0.98
CA HIS A 284 0.71 5.78 0.56
C HIS A 284 2.12 5.42 1.03
N GLN A 285 2.27 4.69 2.13
CA GLN A 285 3.56 4.19 2.66
C GLN A 285 3.95 2.81 2.09
N SER A 286 3.07 2.22 1.26
CA SER A 286 3.21 0.84 0.77
C SER A 286 4.33 0.66 -0.25
N GLY A 287 4.88 -0.55 -0.29
CA GLY A 287 6.04 -0.85 -1.13
C GLY A 287 6.60 -2.24 -0.83
N TRP A 288 7.73 -2.53 -1.47
CA TRP A 288 8.51 -3.73 -1.26
C TRP A 288 9.52 -3.49 -0.15
N TYR A 289 9.41 -4.23 0.94
CA TYR A 289 10.23 -4.11 2.15
C TYR A 289 10.61 -5.49 2.69
N PRO A 290 11.62 -5.59 3.57
CA PRO A 290 11.81 -6.79 4.39
C PRO A 290 10.53 -7.19 5.13
N ASP A 291 10.25 -8.49 5.25
CA ASP A 291 9.01 -9.02 5.82
C ASP A 291 8.72 -8.63 7.27
N TYR A 292 9.76 -8.35 8.06
CA TYR A 292 9.65 -7.84 9.42
C TYR A 292 9.03 -6.43 9.50
N TRP A 293 9.09 -5.65 8.40
CA TRP A 293 8.77 -4.21 8.40
C TRP A 293 7.34 -3.93 8.83
N GLU A 294 6.37 -4.72 8.34
CA GLU A 294 4.96 -4.55 8.67
C GLU A 294 4.71 -4.75 10.18
N PHE A 295 5.38 -5.72 10.82
CA PHE A 295 5.24 -5.95 12.26
C PHE A 295 5.83 -4.79 13.05
N CYS A 296 7.08 -4.40 12.77
CA CYS A 296 7.74 -3.29 13.45
C CYS A 296 6.93 -1.99 13.31
N LYS A 297 6.47 -1.67 12.10
CA LYS A 297 5.66 -0.49 11.82
C LYS A 297 4.27 -0.51 12.48
N ALA A 298 3.61 -1.66 12.53
CA ALA A 298 2.32 -1.81 13.21
C ALA A 298 2.45 -1.68 14.73
N VAL A 299 3.55 -2.17 15.31
CA VAL A 299 3.88 -2.00 16.74
C VAL A 299 4.22 -0.53 17.04
N PHE A 300 5.09 0.09 16.24
CA PHE A 300 5.52 1.48 16.40
C PHE A 300 4.39 2.50 16.33
N THR A 301 3.38 2.24 15.50
CA THR A 301 2.20 3.12 15.33
C THR A 301 1.09 2.85 16.34
N ALA A 302 1.21 1.82 17.19
CA ALA A 302 0.22 1.48 18.19
C ALA A 302 0.40 2.27 19.51
N GLU A 303 -0.65 2.31 20.33
CA GLU A 303 -0.52 2.79 21.70
C GLU A 303 0.45 1.90 22.50
N VAL A 304 1.49 2.51 23.07
CA VAL A 304 2.52 1.83 23.87
C VAL A 304 1.88 1.13 25.07
N ASN A 305 2.11 -0.18 25.19
CA ASN A 305 1.45 -1.08 26.15
C ASN A 305 -0.08 -1.26 25.97
N GLY A 306 -0.66 -0.77 24.87
CA GLY A 306 -2.08 -0.92 24.56
C GLY A 306 -2.50 -2.36 24.22
N GLU A 307 -3.81 -2.64 24.30
CA GLU A 307 -4.34 -3.98 24.00
C GLU A 307 -4.10 -4.36 22.52
N TRP A 308 -4.23 -3.41 21.59
CA TRP A 308 -3.96 -3.63 20.16
C TRP A 308 -2.55 -4.17 19.92
N MET A 309 -1.53 -3.46 20.45
CA MET A 309 -0.12 -3.81 20.35
C MET A 309 0.17 -5.21 20.90
N ASN A 310 -0.20 -5.47 22.16
CA ASN A 310 0.26 -6.64 22.90
C ASN A 310 -0.56 -7.90 22.62
N ARG A 311 -1.83 -7.75 22.22
CA ARG A 311 -2.77 -8.86 22.11
C ARG A 311 -3.16 -9.19 20.68
N TYR A 312 -3.38 -8.18 19.82
CA TYR A 312 -4.02 -8.38 18.53
C TYR A 312 -3.05 -8.37 17.35
N ILE A 313 -2.03 -7.50 17.35
CA ILE A 313 -0.97 -7.52 16.32
C ILE A 313 -0.36 -8.93 16.16
N PRO A 314 0.05 -9.65 17.23
CA PRO A 314 0.63 -10.99 17.11
C PRO A 314 -0.32 -12.07 16.55
N LEU A 315 -1.63 -11.79 16.44
CA LEU A 315 -2.60 -12.73 15.84
C LEU A 315 -2.61 -12.67 14.32
N PHE A 316 -2.21 -11.52 13.72
CA PHE A 316 -2.28 -11.30 12.28
C PHE A 316 -0.93 -10.95 11.63
N LEU A 317 0.08 -10.57 12.41
CA LEU A 317 1.47 -10.43 11.99
C LEU A 317 2.36 -11.33 12.85
N ASP A 318 3.34 -11.97 12.22
CA ASP A 318 4.36 -12.75 12.94
C ASP A 318 5.36 -11.80 13.58
N ASP A 319 5.60 -11.98 14.89
CA ASP A 319 6.68 -11.29 15.59
C ASP A 319 8.02 -11.73 15.00
N SER A 320 8.78 -10.75 14.55
CA SER A 320 10.06 -10.93 13.91
C SER A 320 11.23 -10.93 14.89
N GLY A 321 11.02 -10.49 16.14
CA GLY A 321 12.07 -10.27 17.13
C GLY A 321 12.96 -9.05 16.85
N PHE A 322 12.66 -8.24 15.82
CA PHE A 322 13.48 -7.08 15.43
C PHE A 322 12.90 -5.71 15.84
N ALA A 323 11.73 -5.65 16.48
CA ALA A 323 11.08 -4.39 16.86
C ALA A 323 12.00 -3.48 17.70
N ASP A 324 12.57 -3.97 18.80
CA ASP A 324 13.50 -3.20 19.66
C ASP A 324 14.72 -2.64 18.89
N VAL A 325 15.20 -3.38 17.90
CA VAL A 325 16.35 -2.99 17.06
C VAL A 325 15.91 -1.94 16.03
N TRP A 326 14.75 -2.14 15.41
CA TRP A 326 14.15 -1.24 14.42
C TRP A 326 13.77 0.11 15.02
N ASP A 327 13.24 0.12 16.24
CA ASP A 327 12.86 1.33 16.99
C ASP A 327 14.05 2.28 17.22
N VAL A 328 15.29 1.76 17.31
CA VAL A 328 16.50 2.60 17.37
C VAL A 328 16.67 3.42 16.08
N TYR A 329 16.45 2.82 14.92
CA TYR A 329 16.56 3.51 13.62
C TYR A 329 15.38 4.47 13.39
N ALA A 330 14.17 4.09 13.80
CA ALA A 330 12.99 4.95 13.72
C ALA A 330 13.10 6.18 14.65
N GLY A 331 13.50 5.97 15.91
CA GLY A 331 13.67 7.06 16.89
C GLY A 331 14.80 8.02 16.54
N ALA A 332 15.88 7.54 15.92
CA ALA A 332 16.95 8.40 15.39
C ALA A 332 16.47 9.36 14.28
N LEU A 333 15.36 9.02 13.60
CA LEU A 333 14.73 9.84 12.57
C LEU A 333 13.69 10.83 13.13
N GLY A 334 13.60 10.95 14.47
CA GLY A 334 12.84 12.01 15.14
C GLY A 334 11.36 11.67 15.40
N TYR A 335 11.01 10.39 15.48
CA TYR A 335 9.67 9.88 15.79
C TYR A 335 9.61 9.23 17.18
#